data_AF-A0A0D9W905-F1
#
_entry.id   AF-A0A0D9W905-F1
#
_cell.length_a   1.000
_cell.length_b   1.000
_cell.length_c   1.000
_cell.angle_alpha   90.00
_cell.angle_beta   90.00
_cell.angle_gamma   90.00
#
_symmetry.space_group_name_H-M   'P 1'
#
loop_
_entity.id
_entity.type
_entity.pdbx_description
1 polymer ?
#
loop_
_entity_poly.entity_id
_entity_poly.type
_entity_poly.pdbx_seq_one_letter_code
_entity_poly.pdbx_strand_id
1 'polypeptide(L)'
;MEGNPPPPLHPLLSHPRLLPVAVLLPNNHPNRRRCRLTPKAKQLGIGVAVARRCDRPTETPPRRGGWRWWAPSAAAAVLHMAVYFVVLLFPNPARARVGALPPPPAVGAVEAAAAEEEEDDEEWKVALEQWKSKTYSLSVPLRVIALRGSFPPAWIKDFVEAQGKRLKFSPDFRTSLDALYSEMSQCLDKSQLQPKSAMAADVVSVGDSWLGYAIRKGLVEPVKNAEEQDWFRSLSDRWKIHLCRNQNGDVDPNGSIWGVPYRWGTLVIAYKKNKFKRHNLKPIQDWEDLWMPELAGKISMVDSPREVIGAVLKYLGSSYNTNDMESEVNGGRDRVLESLTQLQKQVQLFDNMNYLKSFGVGDVWVAVGWSSDVIPAAKRMSNVAVVVPKSGSSLWADLWAIPSATKFQTDRIGGRTRGPSPLIHQWFDFCLQSARSLPFRQDVIPGASPLFLENPMPEVPQERNKRKPKLDSNLVRGAPPLEILEKCEFLEPLSEKALDDYQWLISRMQRPHRGLFGNVLQKISSVLNFKSRV
;
A
#
# COMPACT_ATOMS: atom_id res chain seq x y z
N MET A 1 26.53 54.61 -27.73
CA MET A 1 26.70 54.74 -26.27
C MET A 1 26.00 53.54 -25.65
N GLU A 2 26.51 52.32 -25.75
CA GLU A 2 27.85 51.85 -25.38
C GLU A 2 28.09 52.05 -23.88
N GLY A 3 28.24 50.95 -23.13
CA GLY A 3 28.49 51.02 -21.69
C GLY A 3 28.24 49.71 -20.95
N ASN A 4 29.06 48.70 -21.25
CA ASN A 4 29.20 47.44 -20.50
C ASN A 4 29.66 47.69 -19.03
N PRO A 5 29.62 46.67 -18.15
CA PRO A 5 29.61 46.80 -16.68
C PRO A 5 31.03 46.86 -16.06
N PRO A 6 31.16 47.21 -14.76
CA PRO A 6 32.38 46.99 -14.00
C PRO A 6 32.42 45.62 -13.26
N PRO A 7 33.63 45.14 -12.86
CA PRO A 7 34.02 43.72 -12.74
C PRO A 7 34.15 43.24 -11.25
N PRO A 8 34.64 42.01 -10.97
CA PRO A 8 34.47 41.33 -9.68
C PRO A 8 35.57 41.63 -8.66
N LEU A 9 35.28 41.41 -7.37
CA LEU A 9 36.24 41.41 -6.27
C LEU A 9 36.34 40.00 -5.63
N HIS A 10 37.49 39.36 -5.85
CA HIS A 10 38.18 38.48 -4.89
C HIS A 10 39.46 39.25 -4.45
N PRO A 11 40.16 38.97 -3.32
CA PRO A 11 40.34 37.67 -2.65
C PRO A 11 40.44 37.72 -1.10
N LEU A 12 40.64 36.56 -0.47
CA LEU A 12 41.66 36.23 0.56
C LEU A 12 41.18 35.23 1.64
N LEU A 13 41.50 33.97 1.37
CA LEU A 13 42.16 32.99 2.23
C LEU A 13 42.27 33.30 3.74
N SER A 14 41.76 32.38 4.56
CA SER A 14 42.50 31.89 5.74
C SER A 14 42.04 30.48 6.14
N HIS A 15 42.92 29.51 5.91
CA HIS A 15 42.91 28.21 6.60
C HIS A 15 43.34 28.38 8.07
N PRO A 16 42.97 27.43 8.94
CA PRO A 16 43.96 26.90 9.85
C PRO A 16 44.16 25.40 9.70
N ARG A 17 45.43 25.04 9.87
CA ARG A 17 46.10 23.78 9.62
C ARG A 17 45.77 22.72 10.68
N LEU A 18 45.70 21.48 10.21
CA LEU A 18 45.94 20.26 10.96
C LEU A 18 47.39 20.20 11.48
N LEU A 19 47.57 19.67 12.68
CA LEU A 19 48.85 19.11 13.15
C LEU A 19 48.65 17.64 13.57
N PRO A 20 49.67 16.77 13.36
CA PRO A 20 49.52 15.32 13.39
C PRO A 20 49.96 14.72 14.73
N VAL A 21 49.45 13.53 15.07
CA VAL A 21 50.00 12.70 16.15
C VAL A 21 50.35 11.32 15.62
N ALA A 22 51.49 10.86 16.11
CA ALA A 22 52.38 9.87 15.58
C ALA A 22 51.94 8.40 15.72
N VAL A 23 52.57 7.62 14.86
CA VAL A 23 52.61 6.17 14.73
C VAL A 23 53.26 5.51 15.96
N LEU A 24 52.65 4.44 16.46
CA LEU A 24 53.32 3.41 17.26
C LEU A 24 52.94 2.02 16.71
N LEU A 25 53.95 1.34 16.15
CA LEU A 25 53.95 -0.09 15.86
C LEU A 25 54.10 -0.89 17.17
N PRO A 26 53.69 -2.16 17.18
CA PRO A 26 54.71 -3.18 17.44
C PRO A 26 54.62 -4.41 16.54
N ASN A 27 55.82 -4.90 16.19
CA ASN A 27 56.10 -6.26 15.74
C ASN A 27 55.69 -7.29 16.80
N ASN A 28 55.15 -8.44 16.38
CA ASN A 28 55.67 -9.77 16.75
C ASN A 28 54.86 -10.92 16.10
N HIS A 29 55.54 -11.71 15.29
CA HIS A 29 55.28 -13.14 15.09
C HIS A 29 55.95 -13.91 16.25
N PRO A 30 55.44 -15.08 16.71
CA PRO A 30 55.76 -16.32 16.00
C PRO A 30 54.72 -17.48 16.09
N ASN A 31 54.90 -18.42 15.15
CA ASN A 31 54.73 -19.88 15.23
C ASN A 31 53.37 -20.57 15.47
N ARG A 32 52.98 -21.30 14.41
CA ARG A 32 52.61 -22.73 14.38
C ARG A 32 51.79 -23.29 15.55
N ARG A 33 50.56 -23.74 15.24
CA ARG A 33 50.19 -25.17 15.26
C ARG A 33 48.92 -25.44 14.46
N ARG A 34 49.01 -26.48 13.63
CA ARG A 34 47.93 -27.10 12.85
C ARG A 34 46.94 -27.78 13.79
N CYS A 35 45.64 -27.62 13.55
CA CYS A 35 44.66 -28.68 13.83
C CYS A 35 43.68 -28.76 12.65
N ARG A 36 43.91 -29.78 11.81
CA ARG A 36 42.94 -30.31 10.85
C ARG A 36 41.82 -31.00 11.63
N LEU A 37 40.57 -30.65 11.39
CA LEU A 37 39.45 -31.59 11.52
C LEU A 37 38.45 -31.28 10.40
N THR A 38 38.43 -32.15 9.40
CA THR A 38 37.32 -32.40 8.47
C THR A 38 36.99 -33.90 8.58
N PRO A 39 35.92 -34.40 7.94
CA PRO A 39 34.54 -34.37 8.40
C PRO A 39 33.99 -35.81 8.61
N LYS A 40 32.86 -35.98 9.30
CA LYS A 40 32.09 -37.24 9.22
C LYS A 40 30.78 -37.01 8.49
N ALA A 41 30.72 -37.59 7.30
CA ALA A 41 29.51 -37.83 6.53
C ALA A 41 28.62 -38.86 7.23
N LYS A 42 27.30 -38.66 7.15
CA LYS A 42 26.32 -39.75 7.16
C LYS A 42 25.30 -39.46 6.06
N GLN A 43 25.26 -40.38 5.11
CA GLN A 43 24.34 -40.50 3.99
C GLN A 43 23.47 -41.73 4.29
N LEU A 44 22.16 -41.62 4.12
CA LEU A 44 21.10 -42.64 3.94
C LEU A 44 19.78 -41.94 4.31
N GLY A 45 18.68 -42.02 3.58
CA GLY A 45 18.30 -42.77 2.39
C GLY A 45 16.93 -42.25 1.93
N ILE A 46 16.61 -42.50 0.67
CA ILE A 46 15.41 -42.10 -0.06
C ILE A 46 14.21 -42.92 0.42
N GLY A 47 13.03 -42.29 0.52
CA GLY A 47 11.74 -42.98 0.73
C GLY A 47 10.58 -42.13 0.22
N VAL A 48 10.15 -42.41 -1.02
CA VAL A 48 8.92 -41.89 -1.64
C VAL A 48 7.76 -42.77 -1.20
N ALA A 49 6.66 -42.17 -0.72
CA ALA A 49 5.39 -42.87 -0.53
C ALA A 49 4.22 -42.03 -1.05
N VAL A 50 3.65 -42.52 -2.14
CA VAL A 50 2.38 -42.14 -2.75
C VAL A 50 1.29 -42.98 -2.06
N ALA A 51 0.18 -42.36 -1.62
CA ALA A 51 -1.02 -43.11 -1.26
C ALA A 51 -2.29 -42.36 -1.70
N ARG A 52 -3.16 -43.13 -2.36
CA ARG A 52 -4.37 -42.75 -3.09
C ARG A 52 -5.60 -42.63 -2.17
N ARG A 53 -6.60 -41.91 -2.69
CA ARG A 53 -8.03 -41.93 -2.32
C ARG A 53 -8.61 -43.34 -2.17
N CYS A 54 -9.59 -43.47 -1.28
CA CYS A 54 -10.72 -44.40 -1.43
C CYS A 54 -12.03 -43.74 -0.98
N ASP A 55 -13.07 -44.00 -1.77
CA ASP A 55 -14.47 -43.56 -1.65
C ASP A 55 -15.30 -44.43 -0.67
N ARG A 56 -16.50 -43.93 -0.36
CA ARG A 56 -17.58 -44.47 0.52
C ARG A 56 -18.17 -45.83 0.04
N PRO A 57 -19.14 -46.44 0.77
CA PRO A 57 -20.56 -46.08 0.60
C PRO A 57 -21.45 -46.06 1.88
N THR A 58 -22.69 -45.65 1.62
CA THR A 58 -23.93 -45.33 2.35
C THR A 58 -24.63 -46.43 3.16
N GLU A 59 -25.47 -46.03 4.13
CA GLU A 59 -26.84 -46.56 4.33
C GLU A 59 -27.72 -45.62 5.20
N THR A 60 -28.98 -45.44 4.80
CA THR A 60 -30.18 -44.88 5.52
C THR A 60 -31.26 -45.99 5.47
N PRO A 61 -32.40 -46.03 6.21
CA PRO A 61 -33.44 -44.97 6.43
C PRO A 61 -34.29 -45.22 7.75
N PRO A 62 -35.60 -44.90 7.93
CA PRO A 62 -36.56 -44.01 7.23
C PRO A 62 -37.47 -43.06 8.08
N ARG A 63 -37.92 -41.97 7.42
CA ARG A 63 -39.25 -41.30 7.30
C ARG A 63 -40.34 -41.35 8.41
N ARG A 64 -40.95 -40.18 8.67
CA ARG A 64 -42.29 -39.66 8.22
C ARG A 64 -42.51 -38.29 8.92
N GLY A 65 -42.75 -37.14 8.27
CA GLY A 65 -43.90 -36.69 7.45
C GLY A 65 -44.47 -35.43 8.17
N GLY A 66 -44.91 -34.32 7.57
CA GLY A 66 -44.99 -33.85 6.20
C GLY A 66 -45.66 -32.46 6.15
N TRP A 67 -45.49 -31.76 5.01
CA TRP A 67 -46.39 -30.77 4.38
C TRP A 67 -46.46 -29.36 4.99
N ARG A 68 -46.68 -28.25 4.27
CA ARG A 68 -46.61 -27.78 2.85
C ARG A 68 -46.80 -26.24 2.96
N TRP A 69 -45.86 -25.41 2.49
CA TRP A 69 -45.95 -24.42 1.38
C TRP A 69 -46.66 -23.03 1.55
N TRP A 70 -46.01 -22.05 0.90
CA TRP A 70 -46.39 -20.70 0.38
C TRP A 70 -46.48 -19.46 1.29
N ALA A 71 -45.68 -18.44 0.90
CA ALA A 71 -45.85 -17.00 1.19
C ALA A 71 -47.02 -16.39 0.35
N PRO A 72 -47.49 -15.14 0.57
CA PRO A 72 -46.80 -13.95 0.03
C PRO A 72 -47.01 -12.57 0.74
N SER A 73 -46.12 -11.63 0.37
CA SER A 73 -46.26 -10.17 0.10
C SER A 73 -47.04 -9.17 0.98
N ALA A 74 -46.29 -8.16 1.44
CA ALA A 74 -46.40 -6.70 1.22
C ALA A 74 -47.75 -5.94 1.29
N ALA A 75 -47.79 -4.94 2.19
CA ALA A 75 -48.36 -3.56 2.11
C ALA A 75 -48.77 -3.10 3.53
N ALA A 76 -48.80 -1.85 3.96
CA ALA A 76 -48.20 -0.55 3.63
C ALA A 76 -48.68 0.42 4.75
N ALA A 77 -48.00 1.57 4.88
CA ALA A 77 -48.42 2.79 5.57
C ALA A 77 -48.40 2.80 7.12
N VAL A 78 -47.98 3.83 7.88
CA VAL A 78 -47.25 5.11 7.73
C VAL A 78 -47.79 6.00 8.89
N LEU A 79 -46.89 6.76 9.52
CA LEU A 79 -47.06 8.12 10.07
C LEU A 79 -47.03 8.36 11.62
N HIS A 80 -46.05 9.22 11.97
CA HIS A 80 -46.02 10.28 13.01
C HIS A 80 -45.70 9.91 14.47
N MET A 81 -44.92 10.68 15.24
CA MET A 81 -44.23 11.97 15.05
C MET A 81 -43.09 12.09 16.07
N ALA A 82 -42.13 12.94 15.75
CA ALA A 82 -40.98 13.27 16.58
C ALA A 82 -41.17 14.60 17.35
N VAL A 83 -40.35 14.76 18.39
CA VAL A 83 -39.83 16.00 19.00
C VAL A 83 -40.73 16.75 19.99
N TYR A 84 -40.24 16.87 21.22
CA TYR A 84 -40.53 17.99 22.11
C TYR A 84 -39.22 18.59 22.65
N PHE A 85 -39.00 19.86 22.34
CA PHE A 85 -38.30 20.81 23.20
C PHE A 85 -38.85 22.19 22.86
N VAL A 86 -39.37 22.91 23.86
CA VAL A 86 -39.19 24.35 24.12
C VAL A 86 -40.00 24.71 25.38
N VAL A 87 -39.27 25.30 26.33
CA VAL A 87 -39.74 25.93 27.57
C VAL A 87 -40.33 27.31 27.23
N LEU A 88 -41.35 27.78 27.98
CA LEU A 88 -41.40 29.10 28.66
C LEU A 88 -42.84 29.50 29.06
N LEU A 89 -42.99 29.73 30.38
CA LEU A 89 -43.62 30.89 31.03
C LEU A 89 -45.16 31.03 31.17
N PHE A 90 -45.53 31.30 32.43
CA PHE A 90 -46.71 32.00 32.99
C PHE A 90 -47.92 31.20 33.51
N PRO A 91 -48.58 31.70 34.59
CA PRO A 91 -49.13 30.89 35.68
C PRO A 91 -50.68 30.91 35.79
N ASN A 92 -51.22 29.93 36.53
CA ASN A 92 -52.47 29.84 37.34
C ASN A 92 -53.61 30.88 37.15
N PRO A 93 -54.92 30.55 37.36
CA PRO A 93 -55.36 29.98 38.66
C PRO A 93 -56.62 29.07 38.69
N ALA A 94 -56.63 28.22 39.73
CA ALA A 94 -57.73 27.83 40.63
C ALA A 94 -59.18 27.71 40.11
N ARG A 95 -59.76 26.51 40.30
CA ARG A 95 -61.04 26.39 41.01
C ARG A 95 -61.17 25.05 41.72
N ALA A 96 -61.08 25.09 43.05
CA ALA A 96 -61.48 23.99 43.92
C ALA A 96 -63.00 23.76 43.79
N ARG A 97 -63.40 22.54 43.45
CA ARG A 97 -64.70 21.99 43.86
C ARG A 97 -64.42 20.80 44.76
N VAL A 98 -64.86 20.95 46.00
CA VAL A 98 -65.02 19.86 46.96
C VAL A 98 -66.04 18.88 46.37
N GLY A 99 -65.61 17.65 46.13
CA GLY A 99 -66.46 16.56 45.65
C GLY A 99 -65.86 15.23 46.08
N ALA A 100 -66.44 14.66 47.13
CA ALA A 100 -66.39 13.27 47.59
C ALA A 100 -65.01 12.57 47.74
N LEU A 101 -64.79 12.00 48.93
CA LEU A 101 -63.73 11.02 49.19
C LEU A 101 -63.82 9.87 48.15
N PRO A 102 -62.74 9.51 47.44
CA PRO A 102 -62.75 8.29 46.62
C PRO A 102 -62.84 7.06 47.54
N PRO A 103 -63.51 5.97 47.11
CA PRO A 103 -63.50 4.72 47.86
C PRO A 103 -62.05 4.20 47.97
N PRO A 104 -61.72 3.40 49.00
CA PRO A 104 -60.37 2.85 49.11
C PRO A 104 -60.03 2.09 47.82
N PRO A 105 -58.79 2.18 47.31
CA PRO A 105 -58.41 1.48 46.09
C PRO A 105 -58.69 -0.02 46.29
N ALA A 106 -59.38 -0.60 45.31
CA ALA A 106 -59.60 -2.03 45.26
C ALA A 106 -58.24 -2.73 45.35
N VAL A 107 -58.17 -3.80 46.15
CA VAL A 107 -56.95 -4.56 46.46
C VAL A 107 -56.15 -4.95 45.20
N GLY A 108 -56.81 -5.10 44.05
CA GLY A 108 -56.17 -5.41 42.76
C GLY A 108 -55.43 -4.24 42.05
N ALA A 109 -55.67 -2.98 42.42
CA ALA A 109 -54.94 -1.84 41.83
C ALA A 109 -53.54 -1.66 42.43
N VAL A 110 -53.34 -2.12 43.67
CA VAL A 110 -52.03 -2.12 44.33
C VAL A 110 -51.22 -3.34 43.89
N GLU A 111 -51.86 -4.49 43.63
CA GLU A 111 -51.20 -5.67 43.05
C GLU A 111 -50.80 -5.47 41.59
N ALA A 112 -51.58 -4.75 40.78
CA ALA A 112 -51.20 -4.46 39.38
C ALA A 112 -50.04 -3.47 39.28
N ALA A 113 -50.03 -2.41 40.11
CA ALA A 113 -48.92 -1.46 40.16
C ALA A 113 -47.65 -2.09 40.77
N ALA A 114 -47.80 -2.95 41.79
CA ALA A 114 -46.67 -3.71 42.35
C ALA A 114 -46.14 -4.77 41.37
N ALA A 115 -46.99 -5.38 40.55
CA ALA A 115 -46.56 -6.32 39.52
C ALA A 115 -45.85 -5.63 38.33
N GLU A 116 -46.28 -4.43 37.94
CA GLU A 116 -45.58 -3.61 36.94
C GLU A 116 -44.23 -3.09 37.49
N GLU A 117 -44.16 -2.65 38.75
CA GLU A 117 -42.89 -2.25 39.40
C GLU A 117 -41.93 -3.46 39.60
N GLU A 118 -42.46 -4.66 39.91
CA GLU A 118 -41.65 -5.88 40.02
C GLU A 118 -41.16 -6.41 38.66
N GLU A 119 -41.94 -6.29 37.58
CA GLU A 119 -41.51 -6.62 36.21
C GLU A 119 -40.41 -5.67 35.72
N ASP A 120 -40.55 -4.36 35.95
CA ASP A 120 -39.52 -3.37 35.64
C ASP A 120 -38.24 -3.66 36.45
N ASP A 121 -38.37 -3.95 37.75
CA ASP A 121 -37.23 -4.29 38.61
C ASP A 121 -36.52 -5.58 38.19
N GLU A 122 -37.24 -6.58 37.69
CA GLU A 122 -36.62 -7.79 37.12
C GLU A 122 -35.97 -7.55 35.77
N GLU A 123 -36.54 -6.70 34.90
CA GLU A 123 -35.88 -6.29 33.66
C GLU A 123 -34.56 -5.53 33.96
N TRP A 124 -34.58 -4.63 34.95
CA TRP A 124 -33.39 -3.91 35.41
C TRP A 124 -32.35 -4.84 36.04
N LYS A 125 -32.76 -5.84 36.83
CA LYS A 125 -31.84 -6.85 37.39
C LYS A 125 -31.24 -7.72 36.30
N VAL A 126 -32.02 -8.14 35.31
CA VAL A 126 -31.52 -8.90 34.15
C VAL A 126 -30.55 -8.05 33.33
N ALA A 127 -30.86 -6.77 33.08
CA ALA A 127 -29.97 -5.85 32.40
C ALA A 127 -28.67 -5.60 33.19
N LEU A 128 -28.75 -5.54 34.52
CA LEU A 128 -27.61 -5.37 35.42
C LEU A 128 -26.74 -6.63 35.48
N GLU A 129 -27.33 -7.82 35.53
CA GLU A 129 -26.58 -9.09 35.49
C GLU A 129 -25.96 -9.33 34.11
N GLN A 130 -26.63 -8.92 33.02
CA GLN A 130 -26.03 -8.83 31.70
C GLN A 130 -24.89 -7.80 31.64
N TRP A 131 -24.96 -6.71 32.42
CA TRP A 131 -23.89 -5.73 32.51
C TRP A 131 -22.70 -6.25 33.34
N LYS A 132 -22.94 -6.87 34.50
CA LYS A 132 -21.91 -7.47 35.37
C LYS A 132 -21.18 -8.63 34.71
N SER A 133 -21.87 -9.40 33.88
CA SER A 133 -21.28 -10.50 33.10
C SER A 133 -20.47 -10.01 31.89
N LYS A 134 -20.48 -8.71 31.55
CA LYS A 134 -19.62 -8.15 30.49
C LYS A 134 -18.16 -8.24 30.92
N THR A 135 -17.47 -9.22 30.39
CA THR A 135 -16.03 -9.38 30.57
C THR A 135 -15.29 -8.34 29.74
N TYR A 136 -14.54 -7.45 30.38
CA TYR A 136 -13.69 -6.49 29.66
C TYR A 136 -12.42 -7.19 29.16
N SER A 137 -12.19 -7.17 27.84
CA SER A 137 -10.95 -7.73 27.31
C SER A 137 -9.76 -6.90 27.77
N LEU A 138 -8.87 -7.49 28.57
CA LEU A 138 -7.61 -6.87 29.01
C LEU A 138 -6.63 -6.62 27.85
N SER A 139 -6.92 -7.16 26.67
CA SER A 139 -6.11 -6.99 25.46
C SER A 139 -6.67 -5.91 24.54
N VAL A 140 -5.78 -5.13 23.94
CA VAL A 140 -6.06 -4.16 22.87
C VAL A 140 -5.63 -4.79 21.54
N PRO A 141 -6.57 -5.25 20.70
CA PRO A 141 -6.20 -5.81 19.40
C PRO A 141 -5.83 -4.71 18.41
N LEU A 142 -4.92 -5.04 17.50
CA LEU A 142 -4.61 -4.24 16.31
C LEU A 142 -4.48 -5.21 15.13
N ARG A 143 -5.33 -5.03 14.13
CA ARG A 143 -5.37 -5.87 12.94
C ARG A 143 -4.88 -5.11 11.71
N VAL A 144 -3.78 -5.59 11.13
CA VAL A 144 -3.13 -4.99 9.97
C VAL A 144 -3.19 -5.98 8.80
N ILE A 145 -3.67 -5.57 7.63
CA ILE A 145 -3.53 -6.37 6.40
C ILE A 145 -2.53 -5.71 5.47
N ALA A 146 -1.40 -6.38 5.27
CA ALA A 146 -0.29 -5.83 4.52
C ALA A 146 -0.02 -6.57 3.21
N LEU A 147 0.71 -5.92 2.31
CA LEU A 147 1.31 -6.60 1.17
C LEU A 147 2.38 -7.60 1.67
N ARG A 148 2.41 -8.80 1.10
CA ARG A 148 3.38 -9.83 1.48
C ARG A 148 4.81 -9.34 1.28
N GLY A 149 5.63 -9.50 2.32
CA GLY A 149 7.04 -9.08 2.29
C GLY A 149 7.22 -7.56 2.40
N SER A 150 6.19 -6.83 2.83
CA SER A 150 6.25 -5.37 2.93
C SER A 150 6.94 -4.84 4.19
N PHE A 151 6.99 -5.64 5.25
CA PHE A 151 7.84 -5.41 6.41
C PHE A 151 8.39 -6.75 6.94
N PRO A 152 9.54 -6.76 7.65
CA PRO A 152 10.17 -7.99 8.10
C PRO A 152 9.42 -8.59 9.30
N PRO A 153 9.41 -9.93 9.47
CA PRO A 153 8.76 -10.57 10.63
C PRO A 153 9.28 -10.09 11.99
N ALA A 154 10.55 -9.64 12.06
CA ALA A 154 11.14 -9.08 13.27
C ALA A 154 10.35 -7.87 13.80
N TRP A 155 9.77 -7.05 12.92
CA TRP A 155 8.97 -5.88 13.34
C TRP A 155 7.71 -6.27 14.11
N ILE A 156 7.13 -7.44 13.83
CA ILE A 156 5.98 -7.96 14.57
C ILE A 156 6.38 -8.14 16.04
N LYS A 157 7.50 -8.83 16.26
CA LYS A 157 8.02 -9.10 17.61
C LYS A 157 8.39 -7.79 18.31
N ASP A 158 9.15 -6.93 17.65
CA ASP A 158 9.61 -5.65 18.21
C ASP A 158 8.43 -4.73 18.58
N PHE A 159 7.36 -4.72 17.78
CA PHE A 159 6.16 -3.93 18.08
C PHE A 159 5.38 -4.50 19.28
N VAL A 160 5.26 -5.83 19.37
CA VAL A 160 4.66 -6.48 20.55
C VAL A 160 5.46 -6.20 21.82
N GLU A 161 6.79 -6.22 21.73
CA GLU A 161 7.67 -5.88 22.87
C GLU A 161 7.53 -4.40 23.27
N ALA A 162 7.44 -3.48 22.30
CA ALA A 162 7.30 -2.05 22.55
C ALA A 162 5.95 -1.67 23.20
N GLN A 163 4.85 -2.31 22.80
CA GLN A 163 3.50 -2.01 23.33
C GLN A 163 3.13 -2.82 24.58
N GLY A 164 3.90 -3.87 24.88
CA GLY A 164 3.71 -4.72 26.05
C GLY A 164 2.57 -5.74 25.93
N LYS A 165 2.36 -6.49 27.03
CA LYS A 165 1.53 -7.72 27.07
C LYS A 165 0.05 -7.53 26.75
N ARG A 166 -0.45 -6.29 26.76
CA ARG A 166 -1.86 -5.99 26.45
C ARG A 166 -2.13 -5.93 24.95
N LEU A 167 -1.12 -5.74 24.10
CA LEU A 167 -1.33 -5.74 22.65
C LEU A 167 -1.65 -7.15 22.15
N LYS A 168 -2.73 -7.28 21.36
CA LYS A 168 -3.02 -8.45 20.53
C LYS A 168 -2.82 -8.09 19.06
N PHE A 169 -1.59 -8.17 18.59
CA PHE A 169 -1.24 -7.82 17.21
C PHE A 169 -1.58 -8.96 16.24
N SER A 170 -2.34 -8.65 15.18
CA SER A 170 -2.83 -9.62 14.20
C SER A 170 -2.51 -9.16 12.77
N PRO A 171 -1.27 -9.34 12.29
CA PRO A 171 -0.90 -9.04 10.91
C PRO A 171 -1.32 -10.18 9.96
N ASP A 172 -2.02 -9.83 8.88
CA ASP A 172 -2.35 -10.71 7.76
C ASP A 172 -1.66 -10.20 6.47
N PHE A 173 -1.34 -11.10 5.53
CA PHE A 173 -0.64 -10.72 4.30
C PHE A 173 -1.38 -11.15 3.04
N ARG A 174 -1.49 -10.26 2.06
CA ARG A 174 -2.00 -10.55 0.71
C ARG A 174 -0.89 -10.56 -0.33
N THR A 175 -1.12 -11.25 -1.45
CA THR A 175 -0.10 -11.44 -2.50
C THR A 175 0.12 -10.23 -3.38
N SER A 176 -0.90 -9.39 -3.58
CA SER A 176 -0.83 -8.19 -4.42
C SER A 176 -1.76 -7.09 -3.91
N LEU A 177 -1.44 -5.84 -4.27
CA LEU A 177 -2.26 -4.67 -3.95
C LEU A 177 -3.58 -4.66 -4.75
N ASP A 178 -3.56 -5.14 -6.00
CA ASP A 178 -4.79 -5.31 -6.81
C ASP A 178 -5.79 -6.25 -6.12
N ALA A 179 -5.31 -7.35 -5.52
CA ALA A 179 -6.17 -8.28 -4.78
C ALA A 179 -6.75 -7.62 -3.52
N LEU A 180 -5.95 -6.82 -2.81
CA LEU A 180 -6.42 -6.04 -1.65
C LEU A 180 -7.50 -5.03 -2.03
N TYR A 181 -7.25 -4.23 -3.07
CA TYR A 181 -8.21 -3.24 -3.56
C TYR A 181 -9.51 -3.91 -4.04
N SER A 182 -9.39 -5.03 -4.77
CA SER A 182 -10.54 -5.79 -5.26
C SER A 182 -11.34 -6.39 -4.10
N GLU A 183 -10.69 -6.93 -3.08
CA GLU A 183 -11.33 -7.47 -1.87
C GLU A 183 -12.13 -6.38 -1.14
N MET A 184 -11.52 -5.20 -0.92
CA MET A 184 -12.20 -4.06 -0.29
C MET A 184 -13.38 -3.55 -1.13
N SER A 185 -13.17 -3.41 -2.44
CA SER A 185 -14.22 -3.02 -3.40
C SER A 185 -15.43 -3.94 -3.34
N GLN A 186 -15.22 -5.25 -3.40
CA GLN A 186 -16.30 -6.23 -3.37
C GLN A 186 -17.07 -6.24 -2.05
N CYS A 187 -16.40 -5.95 -0.92
CA CYS A 187 -17.08 -5.84 0.37
C CYS A 187 -18.06 -4.66 0.37
N LEU A 188 -17.63 -3.51 -0.18
CA LEU A 188 -18.46 -2.32 -0.30
C LEU A 188 -19.62 -2.53 -1.28
N ASP A 189 -19.33 -3.08 -2.48
CA ASP A 189 -20.33 -3.29 -3.53
C ASP A 189 -21.45 -4.27 -3.09
N LYS A 190 -21.11 -5.24 -2.22
CA LYS A 190 -22.07 -6.21 -1.68
C LYS A 190 -22.71 -5.76 -0.36
N SER A 191 -22.27 -4.63 0.21
CA SER A 191 -22.61 -4.21 1.57
C SER A 191 -22.43 -5.32 2.63
N GLN A 192 -21.44 -6.20 2.42
CA GLN A 192 -21.19 -7.37 3.27
C GLN A 192 -19.78 -7.31 3.85
N LEU A 193 -19.72 -7.15 5.17
CA LEU A 193 -18.46 -7.12 5.90
C LEU A 193 -18.17 -8.50 6.50
N GLN A 194 -17.13 -9.16 6.00
CA GLN A 194 -16.61 -10.39 6.60
C GLN A 194 -15.56 -10.03 7.66
N PRO A 195 -15.56 -10.62 8.87
CA PRO A 195 -14.62 -10.25 9.94
C PRO A 195 -13.14 -10.37 9.58
N LYS A 196 -12.79 -11.26 8.63
CA LYS A 196 -11.42 -11.46 8.14
C LYS A 196 -11.07 -10.64 6.89
N SER A 197 -12.00 -9.85 6.35
CA SER A 197 -11.72 -9.05 5.17
C SER A 197 -10.77 -7.89 5.47
N ALA A 198 -10.13 -7.36 4.44
CA ALA A 198 -9.36 -6.11 4.51
C ALA A 198 -10.21 -4.92 4.96
N MET A 199 -11.48 -4.88 4.56
CA MET A 199 -12.39 -3.80 4.97
C MET A 199 -12.69 -3.80 6.47
N ALA A 200 -12.56 -4.93 7.17
CA ALA A 200 -12.77 -5.04 8.62
C ALA A 200 -11.48 -4.85 9.45
N ALA A 201 -10.36 -4.53 8.83
CA ALA A 201 -9.08 -4.32 9.51
C ALA A 201 -8.95 -2.89 10.05
N ASP A 202 -8.01 -2.67 10.98
CA ASP A 202 -7.68 -1.32 11.46
C ASP A 202 -6.82 -0.56 10.44
N VAL A 203 -5.90 -1.29 9.78
CA VAL A 203 -4.94 -0.73 8.84
C VAL A 203 -4.76 -1.68 7.67
N VAL A 204 -4.70 -1.13 6.46
CA VAL A 204 -4.44 -1.87 5.22
C VAL A 204 -3.31 -1.26 4.41
N SER A 205 -2.58 -2.08 3.66
CA SER A 205 -1.68 -1.57 2.61
C SER A 205 -2.45 -1.15 1.36
N VAL A 206 -2.14 0.04 0.84
CA VAL A 206 -2.63 0.59 -0.42
C VAL A 206 -1.44 1.16 -1.19
N GLY A 207 -1.36 0.91 -2.50
CA GLY A 207 -0.36 1.57 -3.34
C GLY A 207 -0.78 3.01 -3.62
N ASP A 208 0.17 3.94 -3.71
CA ASP A 208 -0.08 5.37 -3.92
C ASP A 208 -0.95 5.63 -5.16
N SER A 209 -0.67 4.94 -6.26
CA SER A 209 -1.47 5.01 -7.50
C SER A 209 -2.94 4.59 -7.33
N TRP A 210 -3.26 3.79 -6.32
CA TRP A 210 -4.61 3.35 -5.99
C TRP A 210 -5.30 4.25 -4.96
N LEU A 211 -4.56 5.11 -4.26
CA LEU A 211 -5.09 5.92 -3.15
C LEU A 211 -6.25 6.80 -3.62
N GLY A 212 -6.07 7.57 -4.70
CA GLY A 212 -7.13 8.44 -5.21
C GLY A 212 -8.39 7.67 -5.60
N TYR A 213 -8.25 6.49 -6.20
CA TYR A 213 -9.39 5.62 -6.52
C TYR A 213 -10.05 5.02 -5.27
N ALA A 214 -9.27 4.70 -4.24
CA ALA A 214 -9.79 4.21 -2.97
C ALA A 214 -10.57 5.30 -2.23
N ILE A 215 -10.12 6.56 -2.31
CA ILE A 215 -10.82 7.73 -1.76
C ILE A 215 -12.15 7.95 -2.49
N ARG A 216 -12.14 8.05 -3.82
CA ARG A 216 -13.36 8.26 -4.63
C ARG A 216 -14.42 7.18 -4.42
N LYS A 217 -13.98 5.91 -4.37
CA LYS A 217 -14.88 4.79 -4.09
C LYS A 217 -15.26 4.73 -2.60
N GLY A 218 -14.57 5.49 -1.75
CA GLY A 218 -14.80 5.57 -0.33
C GLY A 218 -14.51 4.26 0.41
N LEU A 219 -13.43 3.60 0.01
CA LEU A 219 -12.89 2.39 0.63
C LEU A 219 -12.01 2.69 1.84
N VAL A 220 -11.46 3.90 1.91
CA VAL A 220 -10.58 4.37 2.99
C VAL A 220 -11.15 5.64 3.62
N GLU A 221 -10.69 5.98 4.80
CA GLU A 221 -11.04 7.21 5.53
C GLU A 221 -9.76 8.01 5.89
N PRO A 222 -9.87 9.34 6.06
CA PRO A 222 -8.71 10.17 6.36
C PRO A 222 -8.14 9.85 7.75
N VAL A 223 -6.82 9.96 7.88
CA VAL A 223 -6.10 9.81 9.13
C VAL A 223 -6.37 11.05 9.99
N LYS A 224 -7.18 10.88 11.04
CA LYS A 224 -7.55 11.96 11.95
C LYS A 224 -6.32 12.51 12.69
N ASN A 225 -6.28 13.83 12.85
CA ASN A 225 -5.22 14.55 13.57
C ASN A 225 -3.80 14.21 13.11
N ALA A 226 -3.62 13.86 11.83
CA ALA A 226 -2.31 13.45 11.28
C ALA A 226 -1.23 14.53 11.50
N GLU A 227 -1.57 15.80 11.35
CA GLU A 227 -0.66 16.95 11.51
C GLU A 227 -0.11 17.11 12.94
N GLU A 228 -0.83 16.58 13.92
CA GLU A 228 -0.42 16.57 15.32
C GLU A 228 0.56 15.42 15.63
N GLN A 229 0.68 14.44 14.73
CA GLN A 229 1.47 13.23 14.97
C GLN A 229 2.95 13.43 14.59
N ASP A 230 3.84 12.83 15.39
CA ASP A 230 5.28 12.91 15.17
C ASP A 230 5.71 12.25 13.87
N TRP A 231 5.12 11.10 13.51
CA TRP A 231 5.40 10.46 12.23
C TRP A 231 5.18 11.39 11.04
N PHE A 232 4.12 12.21 11.04
CA PHE A 232 3.81 13.11 9.92
C PHE A 232 4.78 14.30 9.89
N ARG A 233 5.06 14.89 11.06
CA ARG A 233 6.02 15.99 11.20
C ARG A 233 7.42 15.62 10.73
N SER A 234 7.80 14.34 10.87
CA SER A 234 9.10 13.82 10.45
C SER A 234 9.24 13.60 8.93
N LEU A 235 8.14 13.59 8.18
CA LEU A 235 8.17 13.41 6.73
C LEU A 235 8.58 14.71 6.02
N SER A 236 9.14 14.56 4.82
CA SER A 236 9.50 15.71 3.98
C SER A 236 8.27 16.36 3.35
N ASP A 237 8.41 17.59 2.87
CA ASP A 237 7.28 18.35 2.33
C ASP A 237 6.70 17.69 1.06
N ARG A 238 7.54 17.03 0.26
CA ARG A 238 7.10 16.22 -0.88
C ARG A 238 6.14 15.10 -0.48
N TRP A 239 6.36 14.45 0.66
CA TRP A 239 5.39 13.49 1.21
C TRP A 239 4.12 14.17 1.69
N LYS A 240 4.24 15.28 2.44
CA LYS A 240 3.08 15.99 2.98
C LYS A 240 2.13 16.42 1.86
N ILE A 241 2.68 17.00 0.79
CA ILE A 241 1.92 17.37 -0.42
C ILE A 241 1.29 16.13 -1.06
N HIS A 242 2.08 15.06 -1.28
CA HIS A 242 1.59 13.87 -1.95
C HIS A 242 0.48 13.12 -1.18
N LEU A 243 0.47 13.19 0.15
CA LEU A 243 -0.52 12.49 0.99
C LEU A 243 -1.78 13.34 1.26
N CYS A 244 -1.71 14.66 1.05
CA CYS A 244 -2.83 15.57 1.23
C CYS A 244 -3.76 15.50 0.02
N ARG A 245 -4.98 14.99 0.23
CA ARG A 245 -5.96 14.77 -0.83
C ARG A 245 -7.35 15.29 -0.45
N ASN A 246 -8.09 15.74 -1.46
CA ASN A 246 -9.52 16.03 -1.30
C ASN A 246 -10.37 14.73 -1.36
N GLN A 247 -11.69 14.87 -1.22
CA GLN A 247 -12.65 13.74 -1.30
C GLN A 247 -12.75 13.10 -2.69
N ASN A 248 -12.23 13.76 -3.73
CA ASN A 248 -12.13 13.22 -5.09
C ASN A 248 -10.81 12.46 -5.30
N GLY A 249 -9.95 12.37 -4.27
CA GLY A 249 -8.67 11.67 -4.34
C GLY A 249 -7.57 12.42 -5.10
N ASP A 250 -7.78 13.70 -5.38
CA ASP A 250 -6.80 14.56 -6.06
C ASP A 250 -5.90 15.26 -5.04
N VAL A 251 -4.68 15.65 -5.44
CA VAL A 251 -3.78 16.44 -4.58
C VAL A 251 -4.48 17.75 -4.22
N ASP A 252 -4.60 18.04 -2.93
CA ASP A 252 -5.17 19.29 -2.45
C ASP A 252 -4.44 19.74 -1.18
N PRO A 253 -3.77 20.91 -1.17
CA PRO A 253 -3.11 21.43 0.03
C PRO A 253 -4.06 21.64 1.21
N ASN A 254 -5.34 21.91 0.96
CA ASN A 254 -6.37 22.09 1.99
C ASN A 254 -7.13 20.78 2.29
N GLY A 255 -6.67 19.67 1.71
CA GLY A 255 -7.26 18.36 1.86
C GLY A 255 -6.99 17.74 3.23
N SER A 256 -7.34 16.46 3.34
CA SER A 256 -7.00 15.64 4.52
C SER A 256 -5.84 14.71 4.18
N ILE A 257 -5.18 14.15 5.21
CA ILE A 257 -4.16 13.12 5.02
C ILE A 257 -4.82 11.76 4.94
N TRP A 258 -4.62 11.03 3.84
CA TRP A 258 -5.32 9.75 3.59
C TRP A 258 -4.45 8.51 3.70
N GLY A 259 -3.14 8.67 3.88
CA GLY A 259 -2.23 7.55 4.01
C GLY A 259 -0.95 7.89 4.73
N VAL A 260 -0.25 6.86 5.16
CA VAL A 260 1.06 6.94 5.81
C VAL A 260 2.06 6.12 5.01
N PRO A 261 3.08 6.73 4.38
CA PRO A 261 4.05 5.98 3.61
C PRO A 261 4.87 5.11 4.54
N TYR A 262 5.15 3.87 4.13
CA TYR A 262 6.02 2.98 4.90
C TYR A 262 7.14 2.36 4.08
N ARG A 263 7.02 2.38 2.74
CA ARG A 263 8.13 2.13 1.82
C ARG A 263 7.85 2.77 0.47
N TRP A 264 8.91 3.07 -0.25
CA TRP A 264 8.82 3.62 -1.60
C TRP A 264 9.95 3.08 -2.48
N GLY A 265 9.87 3.37 -3.77
CA GLY A 265 10.94 3.12 -4.71
C GLY A 265 10.62 3.70 -6.08
N THR A 266 11.28 3.16 -7.10
CA THR A 266 11.15 3.63 -8.48
C THR A 266 11.01 2.48 -9.48
N LEU A 267 10.56 2.78 -10.70
CA LEU A 267 10.70 1.91 -11.85
C LEU A 267 12.16 1.92 -12.35
N VAL A 268 12.72 0.75 -12.65
CA VAL A 268 14.14 0.57 -13.02
C VAL A 268 14.31 -0.28 -14.26
N ILE A 269 15.50 -0.17 -14.87
CA ILE A 269 15.93 -0.99 -16.00
C ILE A 269 17.05 -1.93 -15.54
N ALA A 270 16.84 -3.24 -15.66
CA ALA A 270 17.88 -4.24 -15.50
C ALA A 270 18.37 -4.76 -16.86
N TYR A 271 19.68 -4.94 -17.04
CA TYR A 271 20.22 -5.52 -18.27
C TYR A 271 21.37 -6.49 -18.04
N LYS A 272 21.54 -7.42 -19.00
CA LYS A 272 22.62 -8.42 -18.97
C LYS A 272 23.92 -7.85 -19.55
N LYS A 273 24.87 -7.50 -18.68
CA LYS A 273 26.18 -6.93 -19.04
C LYS A 273 26.96 -7.79 -20.03
N ASN A 274 26.90 -9.11 -19.89
CA ASN A 274 27.60 -10.03 -20.78
C ASN A 274 27.02 -10.04 -22.20
N LYS A 275 25.69 -9.91 -22.36
CA LYS A 275 25.04 -9.80 -23.67
C LYS A 275 25.45 -8.48 -24.34
N PHE A 276 25.37 -7.38 -23.60
CA PHE A 276 25.78 -6.07 -24.09
C PHE A 276 27.25 -6.05 -24.55
N LYS A 277 28.16 -6.59 -23.73
CA LYS A 277 29.58 -6.70 -24.10
C LYS A 277 29.81 -7.58 -25.35
N ARG A 278 29.11 -8.72 -25.46
CA ARG A 278 29.26 -9.65 -26.60
C ARG A 278 28.75 -9.06 -27.91
N HIS A 279 27.72 -8.23 -27.85
CA HIS A 279 27.10 -7.59 -29.02
C HIS A 279 27.59 -6.16 -29.24
N ASN A 280 28.65 -5.72 -28.54
CA ASN A 280 29.23 -4.37 -28.63
C ASN A 280 28.21 -3.23 -28.42
N LEU A 281 27.24 -3.45 -27.53
CA LEU A 281 26.20 -2.46 -27.19
C LEU A 281 26.69 -1.51 -26.10
N LYS A 282 26.31 -0.22 -26.21
CA LYS A 282 26.52 0.74 -25.14
C LYS A 282 25.74 0.31 -23.88
N PRO A 283 26.30 0.45 -22.66
CA PRO A 283 25.56 0.22 -21.42
C PRO A 283 24.30 1.09 -21.35
N ILE A 284 23.21 0.56 -20.79
CA ILE A 284 22.00 1.35 -20.54
C ILE A 284 22.29 2.40 -19.47
N GLN A 285 21.89 3.64 -19.75
CA GLN A 285 21.95 4.79 -18.86
C GLN A 285 20.62 5.54 -18.78
N ASP A 286 19.79 5.50 -19.82
CA ASP A 286 18.53 6.26 -19.88
C ASP A 286 17.45 5.55 -20.72
N TRP A 287 16.24 6.13 -20.78
CA TRP A 287 15.12 5.55 -21.53
C TRP A 287 15.41 5.38 -23.03
N GLU A 288 16.15 6.31 -23.64
CA GLU A 288 16.52 6.25 -25.07
C GLU A 288 17.22 4.95 -25.47
N ASP A 289 17.95 4.32 -24.54
CA ASP A 289 18.69 3.10 -24.80
C ASP A 289 17.77 1.91 -25.09
N LEU A 290 16.49 1.97 -24.68
CA LEU A 290 15.51 0.94 -24.99
C LEU A 290 15.12 0.92 -26.49
N TRP A 291 15.40 1.99 -27.23
CA TRP A 291 15.10 2.09 -28.67
C TRP A 291 16.22 1.60 -29.58
N MET A 292 17.32 1.07 -29.02
CA MET A 292 18.39 0.46 -29.82
C MET A 292 17.82 -0.68 -30.70
N PRO A 293 18.12 -0.71 -32.02
CA PRO A 293 17.55 -1.72 -32.93
C PRO A 293 17.95 -3.15 -32.57
N GLU A 294 19.09 -3.35 -31.90
CA GLU A 294 19.58 -4.65 -31.45
C GLU A 294 18.76 -5.24 -30.29
N LEU A 295 17.91 -4.43 -29.65
CA LEU A 295 17.01 -4.89 -28.59
C LEU A 295 15.68 -5.42 -29.10
N ALA A 296 15.51 -5.59 -30.42
CA ALA A 296 14.25 -6.04 -31.02
C ALA A 296 13.83 -7.40 -30.46
N GLY A 297 12.67 -7.44 -29.77
CA GLY A 297 12.19 -8.61 -29.05
C GLY A 297 13.14 -9.10 -27.94
N LYS A 298 13.93 -8.22 -27.32
CA LYS A 298 14.87 -8.52 -26.22
C LYS A 298 14.56 -7.79 -24.92
N ILE A 299 13.39 -7.15 -24.83
CA ILE A 299 12.94 -6.47 -23.61
C ILE A 299 11.74 -7.22 -23.02
N SER A 300 11.71 -7.39 -21.70
CA SER A 300 10.48 -7.70 -20.95
C SER A 300 10.10 -6.50 -20.11
N MET A 301 8.83 -6.11 -20.06
CA MET A 301 8.39 -4.93 -19.32
C MET A 301 7.14 -5.24 -18.48
N VAL A 302 6.94 -4.48 -17.40
CA VAL A 302 5.67 -4.51 -16.64
C VAL A 302 4.49 -4.17 -17.55
N ASP A 303 3.38 -4.87 -17.35
CA ASP A 303 2.12 -4.65 -18.08
C ASP A 303 1.26 -3.60 -17.36
N SER A 304 1.77 -2.37 -17.34
CA SER A 304 1.08 -1.21 -16.76
C SER A 304 1.06 -0.08 -17.78
N PRO A 305 -0.13 0.32 -18.30
CA PRO A 305 -0.22 1.39 -19.28
C PRO A 305 0.42 2.70 -18.82
N ARG A 306 0.28 3.05 -17.53
CA ARG A 306 0.92 4.22 -16.92
C ARG A 306 2.45 4.15 -16.98
N GLU A 307 3.02 2.97 -16.75
CA GLU A 307 4.48 2.80 -16.77
C GLU A 307 5.02 2.76 -18.20
N VAL A 308 4.30 2.07 -19.11
CA VAL A 308 4.71 1.92 -20.51
C VAL A 308 4.64 3.25 -21.26
N ILE A 309 3.49 3.92 -21.22
CA ILE A 309 3.33 5.22 -21.89
C ILE A 309 4.20 6.27 -21.20
N GLY A 310 4.30 6.24 -19.87
CA GLY A 310 5.16 7.15 -19.13
C GLY A 310 6.66 7.01 -19.47
N ALA A 311 7.15 5.79 -19.71
CA ALA A 311 8.52 5.59 -20.20
C ALA A 311 8.72 6.20 -21.60
N VAL A 312 7.70 6.14 -22.46
CA VAL A 312 7.72 6.82 -23.78
C VAL A 312 7.70 8.34 -23.61
N LEU A 313 6.88 8.87 -22.70
CA LEU A 313 6.83 10.30 -22.40
C LEU A 313 8.19 10.79 -21.90
N LYS A 314 8.85 10.07 -20.97
CA LYS A 314 10.20 10.42 -20.52
C LYS A 314 11.25 10.33 -21.62
N TYR A 315 11.17 9.31 -22.49
CA TYR A 315 12.01 9.24 -23.68
C TYR A 315 11.84 10.47 -24.59
N LEU A 316 10.63 11.01 -24.70
CA LEU A 316 10.31 12.22 -25.45
C LEU A 316 10.58 13.53 -24.66
N GLY A 317 11.09 13.44 -23.43
CA GLY A 317 11.39 14.59 -22.59
C GLY A 317 10.18 15.19 -21.83
N SER A 318 9.04 14.50 -21.83
CA SER A 318 7.80 14.91 -21.14
C SER A 318 7.63 14.21 -19.78
N SER A 319 6.67 14.69 -18.98
CA SER A 319 6.35 14.16 -17.65
C SER A 319 5.57 12.84 -17.71
N TYR A 320 5.66 12.00 -16.67
CA TYR A 320 4.72 10.87 -16.48
C TYR A 320 3.26 11.34 -16.26
N ASN A 321 3.09 12.60 -15.85
CA ASN A 321 1.82 13.22 -15.47
C ASN A 321 1.33 14.24 -16.51
N THR A 322 1.80 14.13 -17.77
CA THR A 322 1.26 14.93 -18.89
C THR A 322 -0.25 14.78 -18.99
N ASN A 323 -0.97 15.91 -18.97
CA ASN A 323 -2.43 15.96 -18.95
C ASN A 323 -3.03 16.07 -20.36
N ASP A 324 -2.27 16.63 -21.29
CA ASP A 324 -2.65 16.81 -22.69
C ASP A 324 -1.45 16.51 -23.59
N MET A 325 -1.44 15.33 -24.21
CA MET A 325 -0.31 14.93 -25.04
C MET A 325 -0.19 15.76 -26.32
N GLU A 326 -1.30 16.35 -26.78
CA GLU A 326 -1.31 17.12 -28.01
C GLU A 326 -0.57 18.46 -27.85
N SER A 327 -0.69 19.09 -26.67
CA SER A 327 -0.09 20.38 -26.39
C SER A 327 1.23 20.31 -25.61
N GLU A 328 1.41 19.30 -24.75
CA GLU A 328 2.58 19.20 -23.85
C GLU A 328 3.72 18.34 -24.41
N VAL A 329 3.48 17.55 -25.46
CA VAL A 329 4.50 16.70 -26.09
C VAL A 329 4.88 17.26 -27.44
N ASN A 330 6.19 17.38 -27.69
CA ASN A 330 6.66 17.82 -29.00
C ASN A 330 6.28 16.78 -30.08
N GLY A 331 5.51 17.20 -31.08
CA GLY A 331 4.93 16.33 -32.11
C GLY A 331 3.59 15.69 -31.71
N GLY A 332 3.00 16.12 -30.59
CA GLY A 332 1.67 15.73 -30.16
C GLY A 332 1.52 14.25 -29.81
N ARG A 333 0.27 13.79 -29.68
CA ARG A 333 -0.03 12.40 -29.34
C ARG A 333 0.39 11.39 -30.42
N ASP A 334 0.48 11.83 -31.68
CA ASP A 334 0.91 11.00 -32.81
C ASP A 334 2.39 10.61 -32.68
N ARG A 335 3.23 11.53 -32.19
CA ARG A 335 4.64 11.24 -31.91
C ARG A 335 4.79 10.24 -30.76
N VAL A 336 3.91 10.31 -29.76
CA VAL A 336 3.84 9.33 -28.67
C VAL A 336 3.48 7.96 -29.23
N LEU A 337 2.47 7.88 -30.13
CA LEU A 337 2.07 6.62 -30.77
C LEU A 337 3.20 5.99 -31.58
N GLU A 338 3.93 6.80 -32.36
CA GLU A 338 5.06 6.32 -33.15
C GLU A 338 6.13 5.71 -32.24
N SER A 339 6.51 6.43 -31.19
CA SER A 339 7.54 6.01 -30.24
C SER A 339 7.12 4.77 -29.45
N LEU A 340 5.84 4.71 -29.05
CA LEU A 340 5.23 3.54 -28.40
C LEU A 340 5.24 2.32 -29.33
N THR A 341 4.91 2.50 -30.61
CA THR A 341 4.95 1.42 -31.61
C THR A 341 6.37 0.91 -31.83
N GLN A 342 7.37 1.80 -31.81
CA GLN A 342 8.78 1.41 -31.87
C GLN A 342 9.19 0.61 -30.63
N LEU A 343 8.85 1.09 -29.42
CA LEU A 343 9.12 0.38 -28.18
C LEU A 343 8.47 -1.00 -28.17
N GLN A 344 7.24 -1.10 -28.67
CA GLN A 344 6.51 -2.36 -28.76
C GLN A 344 7.28 -3.42 -29.57
N LYS A 345 8.01 -3.04 -30.63
CA LYS A 345 8.86 -3.97 -31.40
C LYS A 345 10.07 -4.46 -30.59
N GLN A 346 10.54 -3.66 -29.64
CA GLN A 346 11.64 -4.00 -28.74
C GLN A 346 11.19 -4.97 -27.64
N VAL A 347 9.94 -4.85 -27.19
CA VAL A 347 9.38 -5.65 -26.11
C VAL A 347 8.89 -7.01 -26.60
N GLN A 348 9.50 -8.07 -26.07
CA GLN A 348 9.06 -9.45 -26.27
C GLN A 348 7.76 -9.76 -25.52
N LEU A 349 7.61 -9.25 -24.30
CA LEU A 349 6.42 -9.48 -23.49
C LEU A 349 6.18 -8.36 -22.46
N PHE A 350 4.90 -8.08 -22.24
CA PHE A 350 4.38 -7.31 -21.12
C PHE A 350 3.73 -8.27 -20.13
N ASP A 351 4.17 -8.26 -18.86
CA ASP A 351 3.57 -9.08 -17.80
C ASP A 351 3.86 -8.46 -16.41
N ASN A 352 2.90 -8.48 -15.48
CA ASN A 352 3.08 -7.91 -14.14
C ASN A 352 3.66 -8.87 -13.09
N MET A 353 3.61 -10.19 -13.33
CA MET A 353 4.05 -11.22 -12.38
C MET A 353 5.29 -11.99 -12.84
N ASN A 354 5.47 -12.15 -14.15
CA ASN A 354 6.38 -13.10 -14.76
C ASN A 354 7.41 -12.44 -15.68
N TYR A 355 7.41 -11.11 -15.84
CA TYR A 355 8.37 -10.44 -16.72
C TYR A 355 9.82 -10.79 -16.37
N LEU A 356 10.15 -10.87 -15.07
CA LEU A 356 11.47 -11.27 -14.60
C LEU A 356 11.83 -12.75 -14.86
N LYS A 357 10.87 -13.64 -15.15
CA LYS A 357 11.17 -15.03 -15.48
C LYS A 357 11.93 -15.13 -16.80
N SER A 358 11.44 -14.44 -17.83
CA SER A 358 12.10 -14.36 -19.15
C SER A 358 13.50 -13.77 -19.05
N PHE A 359 13.67 -12.75 -18.22
CA PHE A 359 14.97 -12.14 -17.93
C PHE A 359 15.90 -13.11 -17.21
N GLY A 360 15.39 -13.84 -16.22
CA GLY A 360 16.17 -14.83 -15.48
C GLY A 360 16.74 -15.93 -16.37
N VAL A 361 15.89 -16.54 -17.21
CA VAL A 361 16.32 -17.61 -18.14
C VAL A 361 17.17 -17.08 -19.30
N GLY A 362 17.03 -15.78 -19.64
CA GLY A 362 17.85 -15.10 -20.64
C GLY A 362 17.29 -15.06 -22.06
N ASP A 363 15.97 -15.26 -22.19
CA ASP A 363 15.24 -15.04 -23.44
C ASP A 363 15.30 -13.57 -23.86
N VAL A 364 15.16 -12.68 -22.86
CA VAL A 364 15.35 -11.23 -22.98
C VAL A 364 16.69 -10.79 -22.37
N TRP A 365 17.19 -9.64 -22.81
CA TRP A 365 18.45 -9.04 -22.34
C TRP A 365 18.22 -7.89 -21.39
N VAL A 366 17.02 -7.30 -21.43
CA VAL A 366 16.61 -6.15 -20.64
C VAL A 366 15.27 -6.44 -19.98
N ALA A 367 15.12 -6.03 -18.72
CA ALA A 367 13.87 -6.04 -17.99
C ALA A 367 13.57 -4.65 -17.42
N VAL A 368 12.37 -4.14 -17.65
CA VAL A 368 11.88 -2.88 -17.08
C VAL A 368 10.78 -3.18 -16.09
N GLY A 369 10.94 -2.76 -14.83
CA GLY A 369 9.94 -3.03 -13.80
C GLY A 369 10.26 -2.41 -12.45
N TRP A 370 9.38 -2.65 -11.47
CA TRP A 370 9.50 -2.02 -10.16
C TRP A 370 10.75 -2.48 -9.43
N SER A 371 11.48 -1.54 -8.84
CA SER A 371 12.68 -1.83 -8.03
C SER A 371 12.41 -2.84 -6.91
N SER A 372 11.17 -2.93 -6.44
CA SER A 372 10.75 -3.91 -5.44
C SER A 372 10.89 -5.36 -5.88
N ASP A 373 10.73 -5.62 -7.17
CA ASP A 373 10.85 -6.94 -7.77
C ASP A 373 12.24 -7.15 -8.39
N VAL A 374 12.71 -6.14 -9.14
CA VAL A 374 13.92 -6.21 -9.97
C VAL A 374 15.17 -6.36 -9.11
N ILE A 375 15.31 -5.56 -8.03
CA ILE A 375 16.54 -5.54 -7.23
C ILE A 375 16.75 -6.90 -6.51
N PRO A 376 15.74 -7.48 -5.81
CA PRO A 376 15.90 -8.80 -5.22
C PRO A 376 16.22 -9.91 -6.23
N ALA A 377 15.65 -9.85 -7.44
CA ALA A 377 15.95 -10.81 -8.50
C ALA A 377 17.38 -10.65 -9.04
N ALA A 378 17.79 -9.42 -9.37
CA ALA A 378 19.09 -9.11 -9.92
C ALA A 378 20.25 -9.47 -8.97
N LYS A 379 20.06 -9.31 -7.65
CA LYS A 379 21.05 -9.72 -6.63
C LYS A 379 21.37 -11.22 -6.62
N ARG A 380 20.47 -12.04 -7.15
CA ARG A 380 20.65 -13.51 -7.26
C ARG A 380 21.28 -13.91 -8.59
N MET A 381 21.54 -12.96 -9.49
CA MET A 381 22.07 -13.18 -10.82
C MET A 381 23.51 -12.65 -10.93
N SER A 382 24.29 -13.24 -11.82
CA SER A 382 25.61 -12.70 -12.20
C SER A 382 25.48 -11.90 -13.49
N ASN A 383 26.40 -10.95 -13.70
CA ASN A 383 26.47 -10.13 -14.93
C ASN A 383 25.19 -9.32 -15.21
N VAL A 384 24.46 -8.91 -14.18
CA VAL A 384 23.34 -7.98 -14.28
C VAL A 384 23.75 -6.62 -13.73
N ALA A 385 23.28 -5.56 -14.38
CA ALA A 385 23.27 -4.21 -13.85
C ALA A 385 21.83 -3.68 -13.76
N VAL A 386 21.55 -2.82 -12.78
CA VAL A 386 20.24 -2.19 -12.55
C VAL A 386 20.40 -0.68 -12.50
N VAL A 387 19.65 0.02 -13.33
CA VAL A 387 19.78 1.45 -13.59
C VAL A 387 18.44 2.14 -13.35
N VAL A 388 18.47 3.25 -12.61
CA VAL A 388 17.43 4.29 -12.70
C VAL A 388 17.80 5.22 -13.85
N PRO A 389 16.93 5.43 -14.84
CA PRO A 389 17.18 6.30 -15.98
C PRO A 389 17.57 7.74 -15.58
N LYS A 390 18.57 8.32 -16.25
CA LYS A 390 19.09 9.66 -15.94
C LYS A 390 18.08 10.80 -16.14
N SER A 391 17.12 10.61 -17.03
CA SER A 391 15.99 11.52 -17.25
C SER A 391 14.92 11.44 -16.15
N GLY A 392 15.07 10.53 -15.19
CA GLY A 392 14.09 10.27 -14.14
C GLY A 392 13.09 9.18 -14.52
N SER A 393 12.32 8.74 -13.53
CA SER A 393 11.44 7.57 -13.64
C SER A 393 10.22 7.74 -12.74
N SER A 394 9.24 6.86 -12.85
CA SER A 394 8.11 6.84 -11.92
C SER A 394 8.57 6.44 -10.51
N LEU A 395 7.98 7.07 -9.51
CA LEU A 395 8.06 6.68 -8.11
C LEU A 395 6.79 5.93 -7.74
N TRP A 396 6.94 4.91 -6.91
CA TRP A 396 5.83 4.19 -6.29
C TRP A 396 6.01 4.22 -4.78
N ALA A 397 4.89 4.20 -4.06
CA ALA A 397 4.87 4.09 -2.62
C ALA A 397 3.79 3.12 -2.16
N ASP A 398 4.13 2.36 -1.12
CA ASP A 398 3.11 1.65 -0.36
C ASP A 398 2.79 2.44 0.89
N LEU A 399 1.49 2.65 1.07
CA LEU A 399 0.90 3.45 2.12
C LEU A 399 0.11 2.54 3.06
N TRP A 400 0.15 2.86 4.34
CA TRP A 400 -0.89 2.44 5.27
C TRP A 400 -2.09 3.35 5.09
N ALA A 401 -3.28 2.76 4.98
CA ALA A 401 -4.54 3.47 4.97
C ALA A 401 -5.49 2.85 6.01
N ILE A 402 -6.46 3.64 6.47
CA ILE A 402 -7.52 3.19 7.37
C ILE A 402 -8.73 2.84 6.50
N PRO A 403 -9.21 1.58 6.48
CA PRO A 403 -10.43 1.22 5.77
C PRO A 403 -11.64 1.98 6.30
N SER A 404 -12.56 2.40 5.42
CA SER A 404 -13.81 3.05 5.80
C SER A 404 -14.86 2.03 6.26
N ALA A 405 -14.51 1.27 7.31
CA ALA A 405 -15.38 0.27 7.92
C ALA A 405 -16.62 0.91 8.58
N THR A 406 -16.55 2.21 8.87
CA THR A 406 -17.63 3.05 9.43
C THR A 406 -18.88 3.08 8.54
N LYS A 407 -18.78 2.73 7.26
CA LYS A 407 -19.92 2.60 6.34
C LYS A 407 -20.77 1.35 6.54
N PHE A 408 -20.30 0.40 7.35
CA PHE A 408 -21.01 -0.83 7.65
C PHE A 408 -21.65 -0.76 9.03
N GLN A 409 -22.87 -1.27 9.17
CA GLN A 409 -23.53 -1.43 10.46
C GLN A 409 -22.89 -2.62 11.18
N THR A 410 -21.75 -2.39 11.83
CA THR A 410 -21.03 -3.41 12.59
C THR A 410 -20.45 -2.85 13.87
N ASP A 411 -20.46 -3.66 14.92
CA ASP A 411 -19.75 -3.44 16.15
C ASP A 411 -18.31 -3.97 16.11
N ARG A 412 -17.94 -4.77 15.09
CA ARG A 412 -16.68 -5.53 14.98
C ARG A 412 -15.73 -4.97 13.93
N ILE A 413 -14.97 -3.94 14.29
CA ILE A 413 -13.89 -3.35 13.48
C ILE A 413 -12.55 -3.63 14.16
N GLY A 414 -11.51 -4.04 13.40
CA GLY A 414 -10.17 -4.21 13.96
C GLY A 414 -10.03 -5.36 14.98
N GLY A 415 -11.02 -6.25 15.02
CA GLY A 415 -11.13 -7.27 16.06
C GLY A 415 -11.60 -6.74 17.42
N ARG A 416 -12.09 -5.49 17.51
CA ARG A 416 -12.72 -4.89 18.69
C ARG A 416 -14.22 -4.83 18.53
N THR A 417 -14.93 -5.05 19.64
CA THR A 417 -16.33 -4.64 19.78
C THR A 417 -16.29 -3.18 20.24
N ARG A 418 -16.69 -2.21 19.40
CA ARG A 418 -16.65 -0.73 19.61
C ARG A 418 -15.48 0.03 18.96
N GLY A 419 -15.37 -0.05 17.64
CA GLY A 419 -14.57 0.89 16.84
C GLY A 419 -13.08 0.53 16.69
N PRO A 420 -12.31 1.36 15.99
CA PRO A 420 -10.94 1.06 15.58
C PRO A 420 -9.98 0.94 16.78
N SER A 421 -8.84 0.30 16.55
CA SER A 421 -7.77 0.17 17.54
C SER A 421 -7.18 1.53 17.91
N PRO A 422 -7.00 1.84 19.21
CA PRO A 422 -6.28 3.05 19.62
C PRO A 422 -4.77 2.99 19.30
N LEU A 423 -4.26 1.85 18.80
CA LEU A 423 -2.84 1.63 18.52
C LEU A 423 -2.47 1.92 17.06
N ILE A 424 -3.41 2.44 16.24
CA ILE A 424 -3.17 2.75 14.82
C ILE A 424 -2.02 3.74 14.65
N HIS A 425 -2.07 4.88 15.34
CA HIS A 425 -1.01 5.90 15.25
C HIS A 425 0.33 5.40 15.80
N GLN A 426 0.31 4.60 16.87
CA GLN A 426 1.52 3.97 17.41
C GLN A 426 2.18 3.00 16.43
N TRP A 427 1.38 2.29 15.60
CA TRP A 427 1.90 1.47 14.52
C TRP A 427 2.54 2.32 13.42
N PHE A 428 1.93 3.47 13.08
CA PHE A 428 2.50 4.41 12.11
C PHE A 428 3.82 5.00 12.61
N ASP A 429 3.86 5.51 13.85
CA ASP A 429 5.07 6.00 14.50
C ASP A 429 6.14 4.92 14.53
N PHE A 430 5.79 3.70 14.96
CA PHE A 430 6.70 2.58 14.98
C PHE A 430 7.34 2.32 13.62
N CYS A 431 6.54 2.26 12.54
CA CYS A 431 7.03 2.01 11.18
C CYS A 431 7.98 3.11 10.67
N LEU A 432 7.77 4.35 11.11
CA LEU A 432 8.54 5.53 10.70
C LEU A 432 9.66 5.90 11.69
N GLN A 433 10.00 5.05 12.66
CA GLN A 433 11.20 5.25 13.46
C GLN A 433 12.48 5.09 12.62
N SER A 434 13.50 5.91 12.88
CA SER A 434 14.81 5.83 12.21
C SER A 434 15.45 4.43 12.30
N ALA A 435 15.27 3.72 13.41
CA ALA A 435 15.75 2.34 13.58
C ALA A 435 15.12 1.36 12.58
N ARG A 436 13.88 1.61 12.14
CA ARG A 436 13.19 0.81 11.12
C ARG A 436 13.71 1.05 9.72
N SER A 437 14.60 2.00 9.50
CA SER A 437 15.31 2.09 8.23
C SER A 437 16.31 0.95 8.00
N LEU A 438 16.80 0.31 9.08
CA LEU A 438 17.88 -0.68 9.05
C LEU A 438 17.63 -1.89 8.12
N PRO A 439 16.44 -2.52 8.09
CA PRO A 439 16.13 -3.57 7.12
C PRO A 439 16.28 -3.14 5.66
N PHE A 440 15.96 -1.89 5.31
CA PHE A 440 16.21 -1.37 3.96
C PHE A 440 17.71 -1.24 3.70
N ARG A 441 18.48 -0.73 4.67
CA ARG A 441 19.97 -0.60 4.57
C ARG A 441 20.68 -1.94 4.41
N GLN A 442 20.13 -2.97 5.05
CA GLN A 442 20.64 -4.33 5.03
C GLN A 442 20.08 -5.14 3.86
N ASP A 443 19.26 -4.52 3.00
CA ASP A 443 18.62 -5.16 1.86
C ASP A 443 17.75 -6.39 2.24
N VAL A 444 17.18 -6.38 3.45
CA VAL A 444 16.27 -7.43 3.94
C VAL A 444 14.91 -7.30 3.27
N ILE A 445 14.45 -6.06 3.08
CA ILE A 445 13.22 -5.73 2.35
C ILE A 445 13.55 -4.81 1.17
N PRO A 446 12.81 -4.93 0.06
CA PRO A 446 12.97 -4.02 -1.07
C PRO A 446 12.45 -2.61 -0.79
N GLY A 447 12.96 -1.64 -1.56
CA GLY A 447 12.57 -0.24 -1.50
C GLY A 447 13.45 0.58 -0.56
N ALA A 448 12.97 1.77 -0.22
CA ALA A 448 13.60 2.70 0.68
C ALA A 448 12.64 3.15 1.78
N SER A 449 13.20 3.62 2.90
CA SER A 449 12.41 4.19 3.99
C SER A 449 11.92 5.60 3.61
N PRO A 450 10.65 5.95 3.92
CA PRO A 450 10.08 7.25 3.59
C PRO A 450 10.83 8.46 4.18
N LEU A 451 11.51 8.29 5.32
CA LEU A 451 12.31 9.33 5.97
C LEU A 451 13.47 9.86 5.11
N PHE A 452 13.90 9.09 4.11
CA PHE A 452 15.08 9.38 3.29
C PHE A 452 14.72 9.61 1.82
N LEU A 453 13.51 10.14 1.55
CA LEU A 453 13.16 10.58 0.19
C LEU A 453 14.11 11.72 -0.24
N GLU A 454 14.17 12.81 0.52
CA GLU A 454 14.99 14.00 0.16
C GLU A 454 16.21 14.18 1.07
N ASN A 455 16.29 13.41 2.14
CA ASN A 455 17.42 13.44 3.06
C ASN A 455 18.36 12.29 2.75
N PRO A 456 19.62 12.55 2.34
CA PRO A 456 20.59 11.49 2.14
C PRO A 456 20.82 10.78 3.47
N MET A 457 20.54 9.49 3.47
CA MET A 457 20.65 8.70 4.68
C MET A 457 22.12 8.69 5.17
N PRO A 458 22.41 8.87 6.47
CA PRO A 458 23.80 8.93 6.97
C PRO A 458 24.62 7.69 6.59
N GLU A 459 25.90 7.88 6.28
CA GLU A 459 26.83 6.77 6.07
C GLU A 459 27.12 6.03 7.37
N VAL A 460 26.69 4.77 7.44
CA VAL A 460 27.11 3.86 8.50
C VAL A 460 28.15 2.90 7.93
N PRO A 461 29.34 2.78 8.55
CA PRO A 461 30.31 1.75 8.21
C PRO A 461 29.66 0.37 8.39
N GLN A 462 29.38 -0.33 7.28
CA GLN A 462 28.97 -1.72 7.32
C GLN A 462 30.21 -2.62 7.33
N GLU A 463 30.28 -3.56 8.27
CA GLU A 463 31.11 -4.75 8.12
C GLU A 463 30.60 -5.57 6.93
N ARG A 464 31.16 -5.28 5.76
CA ARG A 464 30.80 -5.94 4.52
C ARG A 464 31.27 -7.39 4.59
N ASN A 465 30.32 -8.31 4.57
CA ASN A 465 30.61 -9.70 4.23
C ASN A 465 31.22 -9.75 2.81
N LYS A 466 32.55 -9.88 2.72
CA LYS A 466 33.36 -9.89 1.48
C LYS A 466 32.94 -10.95 0.43
N ARG A 467 31.93 -11.78 0.71
CA ARG A 467 31.48 -12.91 -0.10
C ARG A 467 30.23 -12.65 -0.94
N LYS A 468 29.47 -11.56 -0.74
CA LYS A 468 28.31 -11.26 -1.61
C LYS A 468 28.75 -10.41 -2.81
N PRO A 469 28.51 -10.84 -4.07
CA PRO A 469 28.77 -10.01 -5.23
C PRO A 469 27.92 -8.74 -5.15
N LYS A 470 28.56 -7.58 -5.31
CA LYS A 470 27.87 -6.28 -5.34
C LYS A 470 27.04 -6.22 -6.62
N LEU A 471 25.73 -5.98 -6.49
CA LEU A 471 24.89 -5.63 -7.64
C LEU A 471 25.43 -4.33 -8.26
N ASP A 472 25.66 -4.35 -9.55
CA ASP A 472 26.08 -3.16 -10.30
C ASP A 472 24.87 -2.26 -10.51
N SER A 473 24.87 -1.09 -9.88
CA SER A 473 23.71 -0.21 -9.88
C SER A 473 24.07 1.22 -9.53
N ASN A 474 23.35 2.18 -10.12
CA ASN A 474 23.40 3.59 -9.74
C ASN A 474 22.47 3.93 -8.56
N LEU A 475 21.67 2.99 -8.05
CA LEU A 475 20.86 3.23 -6.86
C LEU A 475 21.72 3.34 -5.60
N VAL A 476 21.41 4.33 -4.78
CA VAL A 476 22.00 4.50 -3.45
C VAL A 476 21.03 3.91 -2.43
N ARG A 477 21.35 2.69 -1.96
CA ARG A 477 20.58 1.98 -0.92
C ARG A 477 19.09 1.80 -1.27
N GLY A 478 18.82 1.45 -2.53
CA GLY A 478 17.47 1.18 -3.02
C GLY A 478 16.70 2.42 -3.49
N ALA A 479 17.29 3.63 -3.37
CA ALA A 479 16.72 4.88 -3.86
C ALA A 479 17.53 5.45 -5.05
N PRO A 480 16.91 6.25 -5.93
CA PRO A 480 17.64 7.04 -6.93
C PRO A 480 18.63 8.02 -6.27
N PRO A 481 19.77 8.33 -6.90
CA PRO A 481 20.59 9.49 -6.54
C PRO A 481 19.78 10.78 -6.60
N LEU A 482 20.12 11.79 -5.78
CA LEU A 482 19.35 13.03 -5.65
C LEU A 482 19.11 13.75 -7.00
N GLU A 483 20.15 13.85 -7.83
CA GLU A 483 20.12 14.46 -9.16
C GLU A 483 19.12 13.78 -10.13
N ILE A 484 18.88 12.47 -9.95
CA ILE A 484 17.91 11.71 -10.72
C ILE A 484 16.53 11.77 -10.05
N LEU A 485 16.50 11.75 -8.71
CA LEU A 485 15.28 11.78 -7.91
C LEU A 485 14.45 13.06 -8.13
N GLU A 486 15.11 14.19 -8.35
CA GLU A 486 14.47 15.47 -8.71
C GLU A 486 13.68 15.39 -10.03
N LYS A 487 14.06 14.48 -10.92
CA LYS A 487 13.39 14.23 -12.21
C LYS A 487 12.40 13.06 -12.16
N CYS A 488 12.39 12.32 -11.05
CA CYS A 488 11.45 11.24 -10.80
C CYS A 488 10.14 11.81 -10.26
N GLU A 489 9.03 11.14 -10.54
CA GLU A 489 7.69 11.68 -10.29
C GLU A 489 6.79 10.60 -9.67
N PHE A 490 6.03 10.94 -8.63
CA PHE A 490 4.91 10.09 -8.23
C PHE A 490 3.83 10.15 -9.30
N LEU A 491 3.12 9.04 -9.52
CA LEU A 491 2.06 8.99 -10.51
C LEU A 491 0.80 9.66 -9.97
N GLU A 492 0.41 10.76 -10.59
CA GLU A 492 -0.82 11.48 -10.26
C GLU A 492 -2.04 10.85 -10.98
N PRO A 493 -3.27 11.05 -10.46
CA PRO A 493 -4.48 10.70 -11.18
C PRO A 493 -4.50 11.38 -12.55
N LEU A 494 -4.85 10.63 -13.59
CA LEU A 494 -4.98 11.19 -14.94
C LEU A 494 -6.22 12.07 -15.06
N SER A 495 -6.10 13.20 -15.75
CA SER A 495 -7.25 13.99 -16.21
C SER A 495 -8.12 13.19 -17.19
N GLU A 496 -9.35 13.62 -17.42
CA GLU A 496 -10.24 12.99 -18.42
C GLU A 496 -9.60 13.01 -19.82
N LYS A 497 -8.95 14.12 -20.20
CA LYS A 497 -8.25 14.24 -21.48
C LYS A 497 -7.07 13.27 -21.60
N ALA A 498 -6.24 13.16 -20.55
CA ALA A 498 -5.15 12.20 -20.54
C ALA A 498 -5.66 10.76 -20.59
N LEU A 499 -6.77 10.44 -19.91
CA LEU A 499 -7.38 9.12 -20.00
C LEU A 499 -7.81 8.79 -21.44
N ASP A 500 -8.39 9.74 -22.15
CA ASP A 500 -8.78 9.57 -23.55
C ASP A 500 -7.56 9.35 -24.45
N ASP A 501 -6.49 10.12 -24.28
CA ASP A 501 -5.23 9.94 -25.01
C ASP A 501 -4.62 8.55 -24.74
N TYR A 502 -4.59 8.12 -23.48
CA TYR A 502 -4.12 6.79 -23.11
C TYR A 502 -4.96 5.68 -23.77
N GLN A 503 -6.29 5.78 -23.73
CA GLN A 503 -7.18 4.82 -24.39
C GLN A 503 -6.96 4.80 -25.90
N TRP A 504 -6.80 5.98 -26.51
CA TRP A 504 -6.55 6.15 -27.93
C TRP A 504 -5.25 5.47 -28.36
N LEU A 505 -4.15 5.67 -27.61
CA LEU A 505 -2.85 5.04 -27.84
C LEU A 505 -2.93 3.51 -27.74
N ILE A 506 -3.51 3.03 -26.64
CA ILE A 506 -3.67 1.61 -26.35
C ILE A 506 -4.49 0.90 -27.43
N SER A 507 -5.58 1.52 -27.90
CA SER A 507 -6.42 0.96 -28.94
C SER A 507 -5.70 0.77 -30.29
N ARG A 508 -4.64 1.54 -30.53
CA ARG A 508 -3.84 1.55 -31.76
C ARG A 508 -2.57 0.72 -31.68
N MET A 509 -2.17 0.31 -30.48
CA MET A 509 -1.11 -0.68 -30.35
C MET A 509 -1.52 -1.99 -31.02
N GLN A 510 -0.67 -2.53 -31.91
CA GLN A 510 -0.91 -3.86 -32.47
C GLN A 510 -0.93 -4.86 -31.31
N ARG A 511 -1.80 -5.88 -31.30
CA ARG A 511 -1.76 -6.92 -30.27
C ARG A 511 -0.65 -7.92 -30.62
N PRO A 512 0.53 -7.92 -29.99
CA PRO A 512 1.45 -9.02 -30.18
C PRO A 512 0.82 -10.28 -29.57
N HIS A 513 1.09 -11.42 -30.20
CA HIS A 513 0.69 -12.70 -29.65
C HIS A 513 1.27 -12.87 -28.24
N ARG A 514 0.36 -12.94 -27.25
CA ARG A 514 0.56 -13.04 -25.79
C ARG A 514 0.80 -11.69 -25.08
N GLY A 515 -0.24 -11.24 -24.37
CA GLY A 515 -0.08 -10.47 -23.14
C GLY A 515 -0.83 -9.14 -23.04
N LEU A 516 -1.13 -8.45 -24.15
CA LEU A 516 -1.15 -6.99 -24.00
C LEU A 516 -2.38 -6.32 -23.36
N PHE A 517 -3.60 -6.88 -23.30
CA PHE A 517 -4.72 -6.14 -22.68
C PHE A 517 -5.87 -7.03 -22.17
N GLY A 518 -5.57 -8.06 -21.37
CA GLY A 518 -6.61 -8.96 -20.88
C GLY A 518 -7.56 -8.33 -19.85
N ASN A 519 -7.02 -7.66 -18.82
CA ASN A 519 -7.79 -7.43 -17.59
C ASN A 519 -7.74 -6.01 -17.00
N VAL A 520 -6.73 -5.18 -17.32
CA VAL A 520 -6.53 -3.89 -16.61
C VAL A 520 -7.44 -2.80 -17.17
N LEU A 521 -7.55 -2.66 -18.50
CA LEU A 521 -8.50 -1.70 -19.07
C LEU A 521 -9.95 -2.14 -18.90
N GLN A 522 -10.26 -3.44 -18.89
CA GLN A 522 -11.61 -3.88 -18.50
C GLN A 522 -11.90 -3.55 -17.04
N LYS A 523 -10.91 -3.62 -16.13
CA LYS A 523 -11.10 -3.19 -14.74
C LYS A 523 -11.27 -1.67 -14.63
N ILE A 524 -10.42 -0.87 -15.27
CA ILE A 524 -10.52 0.60 -15.27
C ILE A 524 -11.83 1.05 -15.97
N SER A 525 -12.18 0.44 -17.11
CA SER A 525 -13.46 0.66 -17.80
C SER A 525 -14.67 0.14 -17.01
N SER A 526 -14.57 -0.98 -16.27
CA SER A 526 -15.64 -1.44 -15.38
C SER A 526 -15.85 -0.53 -14.16
N VAL A 527 -14.77 0.11 -13.69
CA VAL A 527 -14.81 1.15 -12.66
C VAL A 527 -15.39 2.46 -13.23
N LEU A 528 -15.15 2.76 -14.52
CA LEU A 528 -15.70 3.93 -15.22
C LEU A 528 -17.16 3.75 -15.71
N ASN A 529 -17.58 2.53 -16.06
CA ASN A 529 -18.92 2.23 -16.60
C ASN A 529 -20.04 2.29 -15.55
N PHE A 530 -19.74 2.58 -14.28
CA PHE A 530 -20.78 2.86 -13.28
C PHE A 530 -21.41 4.26 -13.46
N LYS A 531 -20.80 5.13 -14.28
CA LYS A 531 -21.31 6.48 -14.58
C LYS A 531 -22.48 6.51 -15.60
N SER A 532 -22.84 5.38 -16.21
CA SER A 532 -23.94 5.30 -17.20
C SER A 532 -25.15 4.48 -16.74
N ARG A 533 -25.24 4.13 -15.44
CA ARG A 533 -26.41 3.50 -14.83
C ARG A 533 -26.69 4.09 -13.44
N VAL A 534 -26.93 5.39 -13.40
CA VAL A 534 -27.84 6.05 -12.44
C VAL A 534 -28.60 7.11 -13.21
#